data_AF-A0A099SHC3-F1
#
_entry.id   AF-A0A099SHC3-F1
#
_cell.length_a   1.000
_cell.length_b   1.000
_cell.length_c   1.000
_cell.angle_alpha   90.00
_cell.angle_beta   90.00
_cell.angle_gamma   90.00
#
_symmetry.space_group_name_H-M   'P 1'
#
loop_
_entity.id
_entity.type
_entity.pdbx_description
1 polymer ?
#
loop_
_entity_poly.entity_id
_entity_poly.type
_entity_poly.pdbx_seq_one_letter_code
_entity_poly.pdbx_strand_id
1 'polypeptide(L)'
;MVLPKISKTLIFIIIGIFLSISFFFLGTPWGYLEYKIKFQEYLKDKYKKEFAIQKISYTFIHGGLYDAESNDINKPDISFYVGQNYRTKDIEDARDLLC
;
A
#
# COMPACT_ATOMS: atom_id res chain seq x y z
N MET A 1 8.29 14.18 40.92
CA MET A 1 8.35 13.11 39.90
C MET A 1 9.68 13.24 39.16
N VAL A 2 10.62 12.32 39.37
CA VAL A 2 11.91 12.33 38.67
C VAL A 2 11.76 11.42 37.45
N LEU A 3 11.85 11.98 36.24
CA LEU A 3 11.79 11.17 35.02
C LEU A 3 13.01 10.23 35.00
N PRO A 4 12.83 8.92 34.79
CA PRO A 4 13.96 7.99 34.70
C PRO A 4 14.84 8.36 33.50
N LYS A 5 16.16 8.32 33.70
CA LYS A 5 17.14 8.62 32.66
C LYS A 5 17.15 7.48 31.65
N ILE A 6 16.45 7.67 30.52
CA ILE A 6 16.34 6.67 29.46
C ILE A 6 17.72 6.46 28.82
N SER A 7 18.19 5.22 28.79
CA SER A 7 19.44 4.85 28.12
C SER A 7 19.33 5.03 26.61
N LYS A 8 20.38 5.53 25.96
CA LYS A 8 20.45 5.62 24.49
C LYS A 8 20.16 4.28 23.82
N THR A 9 20.64 3.19 24.41
CA THR A 9 20.39 1.82 23.94
C THR A 9 18.90 1.48 23.93
N LEU A 10 18.16 1.88 24.98
CA LEU A 10 16.72 1.61 25.07
C LEU A 10 15.94 2.40 23.99
N ILE A 11 16.37 3.62 23.68
CA ILE A 11 15.78 4.42 22.59
C ILE A 11 15.97 3.70 21.25
N PHE A 12 17.17 3.21 20.95
CA PHE A 12 17.43 2.48 19.71
C PHE A 12 16.59 1.20 19.58
N ILE A 13 16.39 0.46 20.68
CA ILE A 13 15.54 -0.73 20.70
C ILE A 13 14.09 -0.36 20.37
N ILE A 14 13.55 0.69 21.00
CA ILE A 14 12.18 1.15 20.75
C ILE A 14 12.00 1.60 19.29
N ILE A 15 12.96 2.35 18.75
CA ILE A 15 12.95 2.76 17.34
C ILE A 15 12.98 1.53 16.43
N GLY A 16 13.83 0.55 16.72
CA GLY A 16 13.90 -0.70 15.96
C GLY A 16 12.56 -1.43 15.94
N ILE A 17 11.93 -1.62 17.10
CA ILE A 17 10.62 -2.27 17.21
C ILE A 17 9.55 -1.48 16.42
N PHE A 18 9.53 -0.15 16.57
CA PHE A 18 8.57 0.70 15.87
C PHE A 18 8.72 0.63 14.34
N LEU A 19 9.96 0.62 13.84
CA LEU A 19 10.25 0.44 12.42
C LEU A 19 9.83 -0.95 11.93
N SER A 20 10.14 -2.00 12.68
CA SER A 20 9.73 -3.37 12.34
C SER A 20 8.21 -3.53 12.26
N ILE A 21 7.48 -2.97 13.23
CA ILE A 21 6.00 -2.93 13.22
C ILE A 21 5.51 -2.17 11.99
N SER A 22 6.08 -1.00 11.72
CA SER A 22 5.70 -0.17 10.57
C SER A 22 5.88 -0.93 9.26
N PHE A 23 7.00 -1.65 9.07
CA PHE A 23 7.23 -2.48 7.89
C PHE A 23 6.23 -3.63 7.76
N PHE A 24 5.82 -4.22 8.89
CA PHE A 24 4.85 -5.32 8.90
C PHE A 24 3.45 -4.87 8.44
N PHE A 25 3.02 -3.66 8.81
CA PHE A 25 1.67 -3.17 8.54
C PHE A 25 1.55 -2.29 7.30
N LEU A 26 2.61 -1.58 6.92
CA LEU A 26 2.58 -0.59 5.83
C LEU A 26 3.47 -0.98 4.65
N GLY A 27 4.23 -2.08 4.77
CA GLY A 27 5.27 -2.41 3.82
C GLY A 27 6.42 -1.39 3.89
N THR A 28 7.20 -1.30 2.81
CA THR A 28 8.28 -0.30 2.73
C THR A 28 7.74 1.01 2.15
N PRO A 29 8.26 2.18 2.57
CA PRO A 29 7.89 3.45 1.95
C PRO A 29 8.12 3.46 0.43
N TRP A 30 9.15 2.76 -0.03
CA TRP A 30 9.47 2.59 -1.44
C TRP A 30 8.42 1.75 -2.17
N GLY A 31 7.98 0.63 -1.58
CA GLY A 31 6.92 -0.20 -2.16
C GLY A 31 5.59 0.55 -2.23
N TYR A 32 5.24 1.34 -1.21
CA TYR A 32 4.06 2.21 -1.25
C TYR A 32 4.10 3.15 -2.46
N LEU A 33 5.22 3.84 -2.68
CA LEU A 33 5.36 4.76 -3.82
C LEU A 33 5.38 4.03 -5.16
N GLU A 34 6.08 2.91 -5.24
CA GLU A 34 6.18 2.07 -6.43
C GLU A 34 4.81 1.57 -6.87
N TYR A 35 4.03 0.96 -5.96
CA TYR A 35 2.71 0.43 -6.30
C TYR A 35 1.68 1.52 -6.54
N LYS A 36 1.84 2.72 -5.96
CA LYS A 36 1.01 3.87 -6.34
C LYS A 36 1.13 4.20 -7.82
N ILE A 37 2.37 4.26 -8.31
CA ILE A 37 2.67 4.55 -9.70
C ILE A 37 2.17 3.39 -10.58
N LYS A 38 2.51 2.15 -10.24
CA LYS A 38 2.12 0.97 -11.02
C LYS A 38 0.60 0.80 -11.13
N PHE A 39 -0.16 1.03 -10.05
CA PHE A 39 -1.62 0.97 -10.10
C PHE A 39 -2.20 2.07 -10.98
N GLN A 40 -1.66 3.29 -10.90
CA GLN A 40 -2.09 4.40 -11.73
C GLN A 40 -1.82 4.13 -13.22
N GLU A 41 -0.63 3.63 -13.55
CA GLU A 41 -0.25 3.27 -14.91
C GLU A 41 -1.10 2.12 -15.46
N TYR A 42 -1.29 1.06 -14.68
CA TYR A 42 -2.12 -0.09 -15.04
C TYR A 42 -3.56 0.34 -15.40
N LEU A 43 -4.22 1.11 -14.53
CA LEU A 43 -5.59 1.57 -14.77
C LEU A 43 -5.66 2.53 -15.97
N LYS A 44 -4.64 3.39 -16.13
CA LYS A 44 -4.54 4.30 -17.27
C LYS A 44 -4.41 3.55 -18.59
N ASP A 45 -3.56 2.53 -18.62
CA ASP A 45 -3.34 1.76 -19.82
C ASP A 45 -4.53 0.87 -20.18
N LYS A 46 -5.19 0.28 -19.17
CA LYS A 46 -6.35 -0.60 -19.37
C LYS A 46 -7.61 0.15 -19.81
N TYR A 47 -7.92 1.26 -19.14
CA TYR A 47 -9.17 1.99 -19.37
C TYR A 47 -9.03 3.26 -20.21
N LYS A 48 -7.80 3.63 -20.58
CA LYS A 48 -7.47 4.85 -21.32
C LYS A 48 -8.01 6.12 -20.66
N LYS A 49 -7.95 6.15 -19.32
CA LYS A 49 -8.48 7.22 -18.45
C LYS A 49 -7.51 7.50 -17.31
N GLU A 50 -7.62 8.67 -16.71
CA GLU A 50 -6.81 8.99 -15.53
C GLU A 50 -7.53 8.58 -14.25
N PHE A 51 -6.81 7.90 -13.37
CA PHE A 51 -7.29 7.47 -12.07
C PHE A 51 -6.47 8.11 -10.96
N ALA A 52 -7.16 8.55 -9.91
CA ALA A 52 -6.54 8.93 -8.66
C ALA A 52 -6.45 7.68 -7.78
N ILE A 53 -5.23 7.26 -7.43
CA ILE A 53 -5.01 6.23 -6.41
C ILE A 53 -5.11 6.90 -5.04
N GLN A 54 -6.05 6.44 -4.21
CA GLN A 54 -6.29 6.99 -2.87
C GLN A 54 -5.24 6.47 -1.87
N LYS A 55 -5.66 5.64 -0.91
CA LYS A 55 -4.82 5.04 0.10
C LYS A 55 -4.44 3.63 -0.34
N ILE A 56 -3.15 3.35 -0.30
CA ILE A 56 -2.64 2.00 -0.50
C ILE A 56 -2.61 1.29 0.84
N SER A 57 -3.12 0.06 0.85
CA SER A 57 -3.03 -0.90 1.93
C SER A 57 -1.94 -1.93 1.61
N TYR A 58 -1.40 -2.54 2.66
CA TYR A 58 -0.39 -3.58 2.56
C TYR A 58 -0.79 -4.79 3.39
N THR A 59 -0.68 -5.97 2.81
CA THR A 59 -0.96 -7.24 3.47
C THR A 59 0.29 -8.12 3.48
N PHE A 60 0.92 -8.27 4.65
CA PHE A 60 2.12 -9.10 4.82
C PHE A 60 1.85 -10.60 4.64
N ILE A 61 0.73 -11.09 5.19
CA ILE A 61 0.41 -12.53 5.34
C ILE A 61 0.46 -13.31 4.01
N HIS A 62 0.18 -12.64 2.88
CA HIS A 62 0.20 -13.24 1.54
C HIS A 62 1.46 -12.91 0.74
N GLY A 63 2.60 -12.74 1.42
CA GLY A 63 3.89 -12.44 0.79
C GLY A 63 3.98 -10.98 0.34
N GLY A 64 3.44 -10.06 1.15
CA GLY A 64 3.54 -8.63 0.95
C GLY A 64 2.85 -8.11 -0.31
N LEU A 65 1.52 -8.07 -0.29
CA LEU A 65 0.70 -7.54 -1.38
C LEU A 65 0.30 -6.10 -1.08
N TYR A 66 0.26 -5.29 -2.12
CA TYR A 66 -0.33 -3.96 -2.09
C TYR A 66 -1.69 -3.97 -2.78
N ASP A 67 -2.60 -3.13 -2.28
CA ASP A 67 -3.91 -2.88 -2.86
C ASP A 67 -4.36 -1.46 -2.57
N ALA A 68 -5.30 -0.95 -3.34
CA ALA A 68 -5.79 0.41 -3.19
C ALA A 68 -7.22 0.57 -3.72
N GLU A 69 -7.91 1.52 -3.10
CA GLU A 69 -9.04 2.18 -3.72
C GLU A 69 -8.57 3.27 -4.69
N SER A 70 -9.32 3.46 -5.76
CA SER A 70 -9.03 4.40 -6.83
C SER A 70 -10.32 4.92 -7.45
N ASN A 71 -10.26 6.08 -8.12
CA ASN A 71 -11.42 6.65 -8.80
C ASN A 71 -10.98 7.26 -10.13
N ASP A 72 -11.84 7.18 -11.14
CA ASP A 72 -11.71 8.01 -12.35
C ASP A 72 -11.76 9.48 -11.89
N ILE A 73 -10.78 10.29 -12.30
CA ILE A 73 -10.69 11.70 -11.90
C ILE A 73 -11.96 12.48 -12.32
N ASN A 74 -12.63 12.03 -13.39
CA ASN A 74 -13.87 12.63 -13.88
C ASN A 74 -15.13 12.11 -13.16
N LYS A 75 -15.01 11.03 -12.37
CA LYS A 75 -16.11 10.41 -11.62
C LYS A 75 -15.62 9.99 -10.22
N PRO A 76 -15.28 10.96 -9.35
CA PRO A 76 -14.70 10.69 -8.03
C PRO A 76 -15.64 9.92 -7.09
N ASP A 77 -16.95 9.92 -7.34
CA ASP A 77 -17.95 9.23 -6.52
C ASP A 77 -17.94 7.70 -6.74
N ILE A 78 -17.27 7.21 -7.79
CA ILE A 78 -17.24 5.78 -8.11
C ILE A 78 -15.89 5.21 -7.68
N SER A 79 -15.86 4.40 -6.63
CA SER A 79 -14.66 3.69 -6.16
C SER A 79 -14.41 2.41 -6.96
N PHE A 80 -13.14 2.22 -7.32
CA PHE A 80 -12.59 1.07 -8.01
C PHE A 80 -11.47 0.48 -7.16
N TYR A 81 -11.44 -0.85 -7.06
CA TYR A 81 -10.37 -1.55 -6.38
C TYR A 81 -9.33 -2.04 -7.38
N VAL A 82 -8.06 -1.82 -7.06
CA VAL A 82 -6.90 -2.31 -7.79
C VAL A 82 -5.90 -2.88 -6.79
N GLY A 83 -5.28 -4.01 -7.11
CA GLY A 83 -4.33 -4.64 -6.22
C GLY A 83 -3.55 -5.75 -6.89
N GLN A 84 -2.85 -6.52 -6.08
CA GLN A 84 -2.03 -7.62 -6.57
C GLN A 84 -2.71 -8.97 -6.37
N ASN A 85 -2.64 -9.83 -7.39
CA ASN A 85 -3.02 -11.23 -7.28
C ASN A 85 -2.12 -11.95 -6.28
N TYR A 86 -2.69 -12.70 -5.34
CA TYR A 86 -1.89 -13.37 -4.31
C TYR A 86 -1.01 -14.50 -4.82
N ARG A 87 -1.35 -15.11 -5.97
CA ARG A 87 -0.61 -16.22 -6.59
C ARG A 87 0.44 -15.72 -7.57
N THR A 88 0.03 -14.88 -8.53
CA THR A 88 0.92 -14.45 -9.63
C THR A 88 1.68 -13.17 -9.32
N LYS A 89 1.20 -12.38 -8.34
CA LYS A 89 1.68 -11.03 -8.01
C LYS A 89 1.42 -9.97 -9.07
N ASP A 90 0.72 -10.34 -10.15
CA ASP A 90 0.28 -9.41 -11.19
C ASP A 90 -0.73 -8.41 -10.65
N ILE A 91 -0.81 -7.26 -11.32
CA ILE A 91 -1.78 -6.22 -10.97
C ILE A 91 -3.11 -6.55 -11.63
N GLU A 92 -4.16 -6.62 -10.81
CA GLU A 92 -5.53 -6.91 -11.19
C GLU A 92 -6.46 -5.86 -10.59
N ASP A 93 -7.64 -5.71 -11.18
CA ASP A 93 -8.72 -4.91 -10.59
C ASP A 93 -9.94 -5.78 -10.25
N ALA A 94 -10.92 -5.18 -9.56
CA ALA A 94 -12.15 -5.88 -9.21
C ALA A 94 -12.93 -6.43 -10.42
N ARG A 95 -12.71 -5.90 -11.64
CA ARG A 95 -13.38 -6.39 -12.85
C ARG A 95 -12.71 -7.68 -13.36
N ASP A 96 -11.41 -7.84 -13.18
CA ASP A 96 -10.70 -9.08 -13.50
C ASP A 96 -11.11 -10.24 -12.60
N LEU A 97 -11.47 -9.96 -11.34
CA LEU A 97 -11.91 -10.98 -10.38
C LEU A 97 -13.35 -11.49 -10.63
N LEU A 98 -14.11 -10.83 -11.52
CA LEU A 98 -15.50 -11.16 -11.85
C LEU A 98 -15.67 -11.83 -13.22
N CYS A 99 -14.57 -12.08 -13.94
CA CYS A 99 -14.54 -12.76 -15.24
C CYS A 99 -13.87 -14.13 -15.13
#